data_AF-S8E2N6-F1
#
_entry.id   AF-S8E2N6-F1
#
_cell.length_a   1.000
_cell.length_b   1.000
_cell.length_c   1.000
_cell.angle_alpha   90.00
_cell.angle_beta   90.00
_cell.angle_gamma   90.00
#
_symmetry.space_group_name_H-M   'P 1'
#
loop_
_entity.id
_entity.type
_entity.pdbx_description
1 polymer ?
#
loop_
_entity_poly.entity_id
_entity_poly.type
_entity_poly.pdbx_seq_one_letter_code
_entity_poly.pdbx_strand_id
1 'polypeptide(L)'
;MSAPSLPGDFGSDTPLPYTENVPQNLRRATARLQIPPSYIVVGVYRFCTDKNLYVPAWKKCEHGVVRGLGVGLVWAVATFKLQRWVVEHFYMNSPRVLGLSDYETALGSYVPFDLRTFATFFFVATQVSGIVTYFVSHGLRVARERAYNQTIESRNKGPDFWRPYVEEWDNPPKLSKSVGFSHLLGGTVGRIAVRILFLHVEAVPLVGMAISAWFRALGTARYLHKPYFQAKGMTPEQVSIFIEDRKWDYRAFGFVAALLERIPLLGLVLSISNRVGAAMWAVDLEKRQHYVAETKYHSEK
;
A
#
# COMPACT_ATOMS: atom_id res chain seq x y z
N MET A 1 -24.05 -37.49 10.79
CA MET A 1 -23.44 -38.08 9.58
C MET A 1 -23.14 -36.94 8.63
N SER A 2 -21.87 -36.57 8.50
CA SER A 2 -21.43 -35.45 7.65
C SER A 2 -21.45 -35.90 6.20
N ALA A 3 -22.16 -35.17 5.33
CA ALA A 3 -22.16 -35.44 3.90
C ALA A 3 -20.74 -35.28 3.32
N PRO A 4 -20.34 -36.09 2.32
CA PRO A 4 -19.05 -35.95 1.67
C PRO A 4 -18.98 -34.61 0.91
N SER A 5 -17.97 -33.80 1.23
CA SER A 5 -17.70 -32.52 0.56
C SER A 5 -17.34 -32.74 -0.91
N LEU A 6 -18.03 -32.04 -1.81
CA LEU A 6 -17.75 -32.06 -3.24
C LEU A 6 -16.42 -31.33 -3.54
N PRO A 7 -15.64 -31.73 -4.56
CA PRO A 7 -14.48 -30.98 -4.99
C PRO A 7 -14.92 -29.62 -5.54
N GLY A 8 -14.56 -28.52 -4.87
CA GLY A 8 -15.03 -27.17 -5.19
C GLY A 8 -16.13 -26.64 -4.27
N ASP A 9 -16.52 -27.40 -3.24
CA ASP A 9 -17.33 -26.91 -2.14
C ASP A 9 -16.49 -25.87 -1.37
N PHE A 10 -16.85 -24.59 -1.50
CA PHE A 10 -16.37 -23.55 -0.60
C PHE A 10 -16.98 -23.87 0.75
N GLY A 11 -16.28 -24.71 1.54
CA GLY A 11 -16.78 -25.24 2.80
C GLY A 11 -17.43 -24.11 3.59
N SER A 12 -18.67 -24.34 4.04
CA SER A 12 -19.57 -23.39 4.70
C SER A 12 -18.88 -22.09 5.08
N ASP A 13 -19.14 -21.01 4.35
CA ASP A 13 -18.69 -19.66 4.70
C ASP A 13 -18.89 -19.50 6.20
N THR A 14 -17.79 -19.53 6.97
CA THR A 14 -17.88 -19.28 8.40
C THR A 14 -18.31 -17.83 8.49
N PRO A 15 -19.54 -17.53 8.95
CA PRO A 15 -20.01 -16.16 8.96
C PRO A 15 -19.01 -15.35 9.77
N LEU A 16 -18.59 -14.19 9.25
CA LEU A 16 -17.71 -13.31 9.99
C LEU A 16 -18.35 -13.05 11.36
N PRO A 17 -17.68 -13.37 12.48
CA PRO A 17 -18.32 -13.31 13.79
C PRO A 17 -18.74 -11.87 14.09
N TYR A 18 -19.86 -11.69 14.78
CA TYR A 18 -20.42 -10.38 15.15
C TYR A 18 -20.82 -9.47 13.97
N THR A 19 -21.19 -10.05 12.83
CA THR A 19 -21.76 -9.29 11.69
C THR A 19 -23.30 -9.28 11.65
N GLU A 20 -23.94 -10.18 12.39
CA GLU A 20 -25.39 -10.24 12.53
C GLU A 20 -25.86 -9.30 13.66
N ASN A 21 -27.01 -8.66 13.48
CA ASN A 21 -27.66 -7.78 14.48
C ASN A 21 -26.85 -6.57 14.97
N VAL A 22 -26.01 -5.99 14.10
CA VAL A 22 -25.18 -4.83 14.45
C VAL A 22 -26.03 -3.56 14.75
N PRO A 23 -25.75 -2.85 15.86
CA PRO A 23 -26.38 -1.58 16.20
C PRO A 23 -26.34 -0.55 15.07
N GLN A 24 -27.39 0.27 14.93
CA GLN A 24 -27.55 1.17 13.78
C GLN A 24 -26.41 2.19 13.63
N ASN A 25 -25.81 2.63 14.74
CA ASN A 25 -24.63 3.51 14.77
C ASN A 25 -23.36 2.85 14.20
N LEU A 26 -23.27 1.52 14.21
CA LEU A 26 -22.11 0.76 13.76
C LEU A 26 -22.28 0.16 12.35
N ARG A 27 -23.51 0.01 11.84
CA ARG A 27 -23.76 -0.59 10.51
C ARG A 27 -22.90 -0.04 9.38
N ARG A 28 -22.74 1.29 9.31
CA ARG A 28 -21.90 1.95 8.28
C ARG A 28 -20.41 1.62 8.42
N ALA A 29 -19.92 1.40 9.64
CA ALA A 29 -18.55 0.97 9.87
C ALA A 29 -18.39 -0.50 9.48
N THR A 30 -19.30 -1.36 9.93
CA THR A 30 -19.27 -2.80 9.61
C THR A 30 -19.35 -3.07 8.11
N ALA A 31 -20.24 -2.39 7.38
CA ALA A 31 -20.32 -2.53 5.92
C ALA A 31 -19.01 -2.16 5.21
N ARG A 32 -18.28 -1.14 5.71
CA ARG A 32 -16.98 -0.74 5.15
C ARG A 32 -15.87 -1.73 5.51
N LEU A 33 -15.94 -2.37 6.68
CA LEU A 33 -14.98 -3.40 7.08
C LEU A 33 -15.01 -4.64 6.18
N GLN A 34 -16.15 -4.94 5.55
CA GLN A 34 -16.27 -6.04 4.56
C GLN A 34 -15.52 -5.75 3.25
N ILE A 35 -15.19 -4.49 2.97
CA ILE A 35 -14.46 -4.08 1.76
C ILE A 35 -13.25 -3.21 2.17
N PRO A 36 -12.20 -3.79 2.77
CA PRO A 36 -11.02 -3.03 3.21
C PRO A 36 -10.35 -2.17 2.13
N PRO A 37 -10.26 -2.59 0.85
CA PRO A 37 -9.73 -1.72 -0.21
C PRO A 37 -10.43 -0.36 -0.33
N SER A 38 -11.70 -0.24 0.09
CA SER A 38 -12.44 1.02 0.07
C SER A 38 -11.79 2.11 0.93
N TYR A 39 -11.09 1.75 2.01
CA TYR A 39 -10.40 2.72 2.87
C TYR A 39 -9.26 3.44 2.14
N ILE A 40 -8.66 2.80 1.14
CA ILE A 40 -7.63 3.45 0.31
C ILE A 40 -8.26 4.56 -0.53
N VAL A 41 -9.38 4.27 -1.18
CA VAL A 41 -10.13 5.25 -1.99
C VAL A 41 -10.62 6.41 -1.12
N VAL A 42 -11.18 6.10 0.04
CA VAL A 42 -11.63 7.12 1.01
C VAL A 42 -10.46 7.93 1.55
N GLY A 43 -9.30 7.30 1.76
CA GLY A 43 -8.05 7.97 2.14
C GLY A 43 -7.59 8.99 1.11
N VAL A 44 -7.62 8.63 -0.19
CA VAL A 44 -7.34 9.54 -1.31
C VAL A 44 -8.32 10.70 -1.33
N TYR A 45 -9.62 10.40 -1.32
CA TYR A 45 -10.68 11.41 -1.32
C TYR A 45 -10.50 12.40 -0.16
N ARG A 46 -10.30 11.89 1.05
CA ARG A 46 -10.15 12.70 2.25
C ARG A 46 -8.87 13.53 2.23
N PHE A 47 -7.76 12.95 1.80
CA PHE A 47 -6.49 13.68 1.69
C PHE A 47 -6.61 14.85 0.71
N CYS A 48 -7.28 14.66 -0.43
CA CYS A 48 -7.45 15.71 -1.43
C CYS A 48 -8.44 16.80 -1.02
N THR A 49 -9.45 16.47 -0.20
CA THR A 49 -10.52 17.40 0.19
C THR A 49 -10.22 18.17 1.48
N ASP A 50 -9.53 17.53 2.44
CA ASP A 50 -9.28 18.12 3.77
C ASP A 50 -8.00 18.98 3.79
N LYS A 51 -8.18 20.30 3.85
CA LYS A 51 -7.08 21.28 3.93
C LYS A 51 -6.16 21.05 5.11
N ASN A 52 -6.67 20.50 6.21
CA ASN A 52 -5.88 20.23 7.40
C ASN A 52 -4.88 19.09 7.19
N LEU A 53 -5.11 18.23 6.19
CA LEU A 53 -4.24 17.10 5.86
C LEU A 53 -3.22 17.46 4.78
N TYR A 54 -3.67 17.95 3.61
CA TYR A 54 -2.75 18.16 2.48
C TYR A 54 -1.86 19.39 2.64
N VAL A 55 -2.32 20.47 3.29
CA VAL A 55 -1.50 21.70 3.43
C VAL A 55 -0.27 21.44 4.32
N PRO A 56 -0.40 20.83 5.52
CA PRO A 56 0.77 20.52 6.34
C PRO A 56 1.68 19.45 5.73
N ALA A 57 1.12 18.51 4.97
CA ALA A 57 1.89 17.52 4.22
C ALA A 57 2.72 18.17 3.12
N TRP A 58 2.11 19.06 2.32
CA TRP A 58 2.81 19.80 1.27
C TRP A 58 3.93 20.68 1.84
N LYS A 59 3.62 21.51 2.85
CA LYS A 59 4.62 22.39 3.50
C LYS A 59 5.84 21.62 4.01
N LYS A 60 5.67 20.37 4.44
CA LYS A 60 6.79 19.56 4.91
C LYS A 60 7.64 18.97 3.77
N CYS A 61 7.04 18.71 2.63
CA CYS A 61 7.70 18.13 1.46
C CYS A 61 8.24 19.18 0.48
N GLU A 62 7.69 20.40 0.49
CA GLU A 62 7.95 21.46 -0.48
C GLU A 62 9.44 21.72 -0.74
N HIS A 63 10.23 21.97 0.31
CA HIS A 63 11.67 22.20 0.13
C HIS A 63 12.41 21.00 -0.46
N GLY A 64 11.99 19.78 -0.12
CA GLY A 64 12.55 18.57 -0.71
C GLY A 64 12.20 18.43 -2.18
N VAL A 65 10.94 18.73 -2.55
CA VAL A 65 10.48 18.72 -3.94
C VAL A 65 11.24 19.76 -4.76
N VAL A 66 11.32 21.01 -4.29
CA VAL A 66 12.01 22.10 -5.01
C VAL A 66 13.50 21.79 -5.21
N ARG A 67 14.19 21.30 -4.17
CA ARG A 67 15.61 20.89 -4.28
C ARG A 67 15.78 19.71 -5.23
N GLY A 68 14.91 18.70 -5.12
CA GLY A 68 14.95 17.52 -5.98
C GLY A 68 14.70 17.85 -7.44
N LEU A 69 13.74 18.73 -7.74
CA LEU A 69 13.47 19.20 -9.10
C LEU A 69 14.62 20.07 -9.63
N GLY A 70 15.18 20.96 -8.80
CA GLY A 70 16.34 21.78 -9.18
C GLY A 70 17.56 20.92 -9.53
N VAL A 71 17.94 19.99 -8.65
CA VAL A 71 19.05 19.06 -8.90
C VAL A 71 18.75 18.14 -10.09
N GLY A 72 17.52 17.64 -10.19
CA GLY A 72 17.07 16.80 -11.30
C GLY A 72 17.15 17.51 -12.64
N LEU A 73 16.80 18.79 -12.71
CA LEU A 73 16.91 19.60 -13.93
C LEU A 73 18.37 19.83 -14.32
N VAL A 74 19.23 20.18 -13.35
CA VAL A 74 20.67 20.33 -13.61
C VAL A 74 21.28 19.03 -14.11
N TRP A 75 20.93 17.90 -13.46
CA TRP A 75 21.35 16.57 -13.90
C TRP A 75 20.89 16.30 -15.34
N ALA A 76 19.58 16.43 -15.60
CA ALA A 76 18.99 16.19 -16.90
C ALA A 76 19.68 16.98 -18.02
N VAL A 77 19.92 18.28 -17.82
CA VAL A 77 20.58 19.13 -18.82
C VAL A 77 22.05 18.76 -19.00
N ALA A 78 22.78 18.57 -17.91
CA ALA A 78 24.22 18.26 -17.95
C ALA A 78 24.50 16.91 -18.62
N THR A 79 23.65 15.90 -18.39
CA THR A 79 23.85 14.54 -18.90
C THR A 79 23.11 14.25 -20.19
N PHE A 80 22.25 15.15 -20.69
CA PHE A 80 21.34 14.88 -21.82
C PHE A 80 22.06 14.35 -23.07
N LYS A 81 23.15 15.01 -23.49
CA LYS A 81 23.90 14.63 -24.68
C LYS A 81 24.54 13.24 -24.53
N LEU A 82 25.12 12.97 -23.36
CA LEU A 82 25.72 11.69 -23.04
C LEU A 82 24.67 10.58 -22.98
N GLN A 83 23.54 10.83 -22.33
CA GLN A 83 22.45 9.85 -22.20
C GLN A 83 21.80 9.55 -23.54
N ARG A 84 21.63 10.56 -24.41
CA ARG A 84 21.15 10.35 -25.78
C ARG A 84 22.07 9.41 -26.56
N TRP A 85 23.38 9.63 -26.46
CA TRP A 85 24.38 8.75 -27.08
C TRP A 85 24.29 7.31 -26.54
N VAL A 86 24.15 7.13 -25.22
CA VAL A 86 23.98 5.79 -24.62
C VAL A 86 22.69 5.11 -25.10
N VAL A 87 21.57 5.82 -25.13
CA VAL A 87 20.26 5.28 -25.55
C VAL A 87 20.30 4.86 -27.02
N GLU A 88 20.89 5.68 -27.87
CA GLU A 88 21.07 5.38 -29.29
C GLU A 88 21.92 4.12 -29.51
N HIS A 89 23.03 3.99 -28.78
CA HIS A 89 23.97 2.90 -29.03
C HIS A 89 23.59 1.57 -28.36
N PHE A 90 22.99 1.61 -27.17
CA PHE A 90 22.67 0.41 -26.38
C PHE A 90 21.19 0.04 -26.37
N TYR A 91 20.28 1.01 -26.26
CA TYR A 91 18.86 0.73 -26.02
C TYR A 91 18.06 0.55 -27.31
N MET A 92 18.37 1.29 -28.37
CA MET A 92 17.66 1.14 -29.66
C MET A 92 18.01 -0.15 -30.39
N ASN A 93 19.19 -0.72 -30.14
CA ASN A 93 19.60 -2.02 -30.68
C ASN A 93 18.93 -3.21 -29.97
N SER A 94 18.13 -2.96 -28.93
CA SER A 94 17.34 -3.98 -28.22
C SER A 94 15.84 -3.64 -28.29
N PRO A 95 15.10 -4.18 -29.29
CA PRO A 95 13.68 -3.88 -29.52
C PRO A 95 12.76 -4.19 -28.34
N ARG A 96 13.23 -5.03 -27.40
CA ARG A 96 12.43 -5.60 -26.31
C ARG A 96 12.33 -4.69 -25.08
N VAL A 97 13.23 -3.71 -24.92
CA VAL A 97 13.39 -2.96 -23.67
C VAL A 97 12.52 -1.70 -23.61
N LEU A 98 12.05 -1.21 -24.75
CA LEU A 98 11.25 0.01 -24.79
C LEU A 98 9.76 -0.25 -25.02
N GLY A 99 9.35 -1.39 -25.57
CA GLY A 99 7.93 -1.64 -25.91
C GLY A 99 7.37 -0.61 -26.91
N LEU A 100 8.25 0.11 -27.60
CA LEU A 100 7.95 1.18 -28.56
C LEU A 100 8.10 0.67 -30.00
N SER A 101 7.69 -0.57 -30.29
CA SER A 101 7.82 -1.15 -31.63
C SER A 101 6.92 -0.46 -32.66
N ASP A 102 5.79 0.13 -32.24
CA ASP A 102 4.85 0.85 -33.11
C ASP A 102 4.83 2.35 -32.75
N TYR A 103 5.81 3.10 -33.26
CA TYR A 103 5.97 4.53 -32.96
C TYR A 103 5.08 5.45 -33.82
N GLU A 104 4.50 4.97 -34.92
CA GLU A 104 3.59 5.81 -35.72
C GLU A 104 2.29 6.16 -34.96
N THR A 105 1.98 5.44 -33.88
CA THR A 105 0.74 5.61 -33.12
C THR A 105 0.95 5.57 -31.60
N ALA A 106 1.94 6.29 -31.07
CA ALA A 106 2.02 6.47 -29.61
C ALA A 106 0.82 7.32 -29.14
N LEU A 107 -0.19 6.69 -28.53
CA LEU A 107 -1.45 7.33 -28.05
C LEU A 107 -2.27 8.02 -29.16
N GLY A 108 -2.20 7.53 -30.40
CA GLY A 108 -3.00 8.07 -31.53
C GLY A 108 -2.60 9.47 -32.00
N SER A 109 -1.47 10.01 -31.52
CA SER A 109 -0.99 11.35 -31.84
C SER A 109 0.45 11.31 -32.37
N TYR A 110 0.73 12.03 -33.46
CA TYR A 110 2.09 12.17 -33.99
C TYR A 110 2.97 12.88 -32.95
N VAL A 111 4.00 12.20 -32.46
CA VAL A 111 4.97 12.81 -31.55
C VAL A 111 5.88 13.74 -32.36
N PRO A 112 6.05 15.02 -31.99
CA PRO A 112 6.82 15.99 -32.79
C PRO A 112 8.35 15.80 -32.71
N PHE A 113 8.83 14.72 -32.08
CA PHE A 113 10.25 14.50 -31.78
C PHE A 113 10.73 13.13 -32.28
N ASP A 114 12.02 13.08 -32.65
CA ASP A 114 12.74 11.85 -33.00
C ASP A 114 12.66 10.81 -31.87
N LEU A 115 12.50 9.53 -32.22
CA LEU A 115 12.40 8.37 -31.30
C LEU A 115 13.54 8.35 -30.27
N ARG A 116 14.76 8.70 -30.71
CA ARG A 116 15.94 8.86 -29.84
C ARG A 116 15.70 9.85 -28.71
N THR A 117 15.14 11.00 -29.05
CA THR A 117 14.88 12.10 -28.11
C THR A 117 13.80 11.70 -27.12
N PHE A 118 12.75 11.03 -27.61
CA PHE A 118 11.67 10.50 -26.78
C PHE A 118 12.18 9.45 -25.78
N ALA A 119 12.90 8.42 -26.25
CA ALA A 119 13.46 7.39 -25.38
C ALA A 119 14.43 7.96 -24.32
N THR A 120 15.27 8.92 -24.73
CA THR A 120 16.16 9.66 -23.81
C THR A 120 15.36 10.40 -22.75
N PHE A 121 14.26 11.06 -23.12
CA PHE A 121 13.40 11.77 -22.17
C PHE A 121 12.84 10.83 -21.10
N PHE A 122 12.29 9.66 -21.48
CA PHE A 122 11.79 8.68 -20.50
C PHE A 122 12.89 8.13 -19.59
N PHE A 123 14.07 7.86 -20.15
CA PHE A 123 15.22 7.38 -19.40
C PHE A 123 15.67 8.41 -18.36
N VAL A 124 15.75 9.69 -18.74
CA VAL A 124 16.10 10.79 -17.84
C VAL A 124 14.99 11.06 -16.83
N ALA A 125 13.73 11.05 -17.24
CA ALA A 125 12.58 11.27 -16.35
C ALA A 125 12.56 10.25 -15.21
N THR A 126 12.91 8.99 -15.48
CA THR A 126 13.02 7.94 -14.46
C THR A 126 14.11 8.26 -13.42
N GLN A 127 15.26 8.76 -13.86
CA GLN A 127 16.35 9.18 -12.97
C GLN A 127 15.96 10.43 -12.14
N VAL A 128 15.36 11.43 -12.79
CA VAL A 128 14.87 12.63 -12.12
C VAL A 128 13.83 12.28 -11.05
N SER A 129 12.92 11.35 -11.35
CA SER A 129 11.96 10.83 -10.37
C SER A 129 12.66 10.21 -9.15
N GLY A 130 13.74 9.46 -9.37
CA GLY A 130 14.59 8.92 -8.29
C GLY A 130 15.25 10.01 -7.44
N ILE A 131 15.81 11.05 -8.08
CA ILE A 131 16.41 12.20 -7.39
C ILE A 131 15.36 12.91 -6.53
N VAL A 132 14.19 13.24 -7.10
CA VAL A 132 13.10 13.88 -6.36
C VAL A 132 12.68 13.02 -5.17
N THR A 133 12.51 11.71 -5.38
CA THR A 133 12.14 10.77 -4.31
C THR A 133 13.17 10.75 -3.18
N TYR A 134 14.46 10.79 -3.50
CA TYR A 134 15.53 10.86 -2.51
C TYR A 134 15.40 12.10 -1.62
N PHE A 135 15.30 13.30 -2.23
CA PHE A 135 15.20 14.56 -1.48
C PHE A 135 13.89 14.67 -0.67
N VAL A 136 12.79 14.09 -1.15
CA VAL A 136 11.49 14.14 -0.48
C VAL A 136 11.35 13.08 0.62
N SER A 137 12.13 12.00 0.57
CA SER A 137 11.98 10.81 1.43
C SER A 137 11.84 11.11 2.92
N HIS A 138 12.67 12.01 3.47
CA HIS A 138 12.58 12.41 4.87
C HIS A 138 11.30 13.19 5.14
N GLY A 139 10.99 14.21 4.34
CA GLY A 139 9.77 15.01 4.50
C GLY A 139 8.51 14.14 4.44
N LEU A 140 8.52 13.16 3.52
CA LEU A 140 7.45 12.22 3.31
C LEU A 140 7.20 11.29 4.52
N ARG A 141 8.25 10.85 5.21
CA ARG A 141 8.10 10.08 6.45
C ARG A 141 7.33 10.88 7.51
N VAL A 142 7.71 12.14 7.72
CA VAL A 142 7.06 13.03 8.69
C VAL A 142 5.64 13.38 8.26
N ALA A 143 5.41 13.65 6.98
CA ALA A 143 4.08 13.95 6.45
C ALA A 143 3.11 12.76 6.62
N ARG A 144 3.58 11.53 6.41
CA ARG A 144 2.82 10.29 6.63
C ARG A 144 2.39 10.12 8.09
N GLU A 145 3.31 10.31 9.03
CA GLU A 145 3.02 10.24 10.47
C GLU A 145 2.02 11.33 10.89
N ARG A 146 2.24 12.57 10.43
CA ARG A 146 1.34 13.70 10.71
C ARG A 146 -0.07 13.48 10.15
N ALA A 147 -0.19 13.04 8.89
CA ALA A 147 -1.47 12.79 8.26
C ALA A 147 -2.26 11.70 9.01
N TYR A 148 -1.60 10.64 9.48
CA TYR A 148 -2.22 9.63 10.33
C TYR A 148 -2.76 10.26 11.63
N ASN A 149 -1.92 11.00 12.36
CA ASN A 149 -2.29 11.58 13.65
C ASN A 149 -3.45 12.58 13.54
N GLN A 150 -3.40 13.50 12.58
CA GLN A 150 -4.48 14.46 12.32
C GLN A 150 -5.80 13.76 11.94
N THR A 151 -5.72 12.63 11.23
CA THR A 151 -6.89 11.83 10.88
C THR A 151 -7.54 11.21 12.12
N ILE A 152 -6.76 10.84 13.14
CA ILE A 152 -7.27 10.37 14.43
C ILE A 152 -7.80 11.53 15.28
N GLU A 153 -7.06 12.63 15.38
CA GLU A 153 -7.44 13.84 16.14
C GLU A 153 -8.78 14.41 15.67
N SER A 154 -8.98 14.52 14.36
CA SER A 154 -10.25 14.99 13.76
C SER A 154 -11.48 14.12 14.10
N ARG A 155 -11.28 12.90 14.60
CA ARG A 155 -12.37 12.03 15.06
C ARG A 155 -12.70 12.24 16.55
N ASN A 156 -12.01 13.15 17.23
CA ASN A 156 -12.13 13.43 18.67
C ASN A 156 -12.10 12.16 19.52
N LYS A 157 -11.19 11.24 19.17
CA LYS A 157 -10.97 10.00 19.93
C LYS A 157 -9.78 10.20 20.85
N GLY A 158 -10.03 10.24 22.15
CA GLY A 158 -8.99 10.32 23.18
C GLY A 158 -8.22 9.01 23.34
N PRO A 159 -7.20 8.97 24.22
CA PRO A 159 -6.40 7.77 24.48
C PRO A 159 -7.26 6.57 24.93
N ASP A 160 -8.31 6.82 25.71
CA ASP A 160 -9.24 5.79 26.23
C ASP A 160 -10.04 5.07 25.14
N PHE A 161 -10.04 5.61 23.91
CA PHE A 161 -10.68 4.95 22.78
C PHE A 161 -9.99 3.64 22.39
N TRP A 162 -8.67 3.51 22.63
CA TRP A 162 -7.91 2.30 22.31
C TRP A 162 -7.93 1.36 23.50
N ARG A 163 -8.79 0.33 23.44
CA ARG A 163 -8.88 -0.69 24.50
C ARG A 163 -7.93 -1.86 24.23
N PRO A 164 -7.62 -2.68 25.24
CA PRO A 164 -6.87 -3.92 25.06
C PRO A 164 -7.47 -4.82 23.98
N TYR A 165 -6.65 -5.68 23.39
CA TYR A 165 -7.07 -6.62 22.36
C TYR A 165 -8.13 -7.59 22.89
N VAL A 166 -9.23 -7.77 22.13
CA VAL A 166 -10.25 -8.78 22.40
C VAL A 166 -10.33 -9.72 21.19
N GLU A 167 -10.19 -11.02 21.46
CA GLU A 167 -10.26 -12.06 20.44
C GLU A 167 -11.70 -12.18 19.92
N GLU A 168 -11.90 -12.14 18.59
CA GLU A 168 -13.25 -12.22 18.00
C GLU A 168 -13.65 -13.65 17.63
N TRP A 169 -12.70 -14.57 17.46
CA TRP A 169 -13.01 -15.96 17.11
C TRP A 169 -12.94 -16.87 18.33
N ASP A 170 -13.91 -17.76 18.48
CA ASP A 170 -13.91 -18.72 19.59
C ASP A 170 -12.75 -19.72 19.51
N ASN A 171 -12.35 -20.08 18.28
CA ASN A 171 -11.18 -20.88 18.00
C ASN A 171 -10.27 -20.13 17.02
N PRO A 172 -9.31 -19.31 17.51
CA PRO A 172 -8.43 -18.56 16.64
C PRO A 172 -7.56 -19.50 15.80
N PRO A 173 -7.22 -19.14 14.55
CA PRO A 173 -6.33 -19.92 13.72
C PRO A 173 -4.99 -20.09 14.43
N LYS A 174 -4.55 -21.34 14.58
CA LYS A 174 -3.22 -21.63 15.10
C LYS A 174 -2.20 -21.02 14.14
N LEU A 175 -1.34 -20.15 14.67
CA LEU A 175 -0.25 -19.57 13.89
C LEU A 175 0.64 -20.71 13.38
N SER A 176 0.45 -21.07 12.11
CA SER A 176 1.42 -21.91 11.44
C SER A 176 2.70 -21.11 11.35
N LYS A 177 3.71 -21.47 12.15
CA LYS A 177 5.09 -21.07 11.91
C LYS A 177 5.43 -21.67 10.54
N SER A 178 5.14 -20.94 9.46
CA SER A 178 5.51 -21.36 8.11
C SER A 178 7.03 -21.20 7.99
N VAL A 179 7.76 -22.19 8.53
CA VAL A 179 9.21 -22.24 8.62
C VAL A 179 9.85 -22.51 7.24
N GLY A 180 9.09 -22.99 6.25
CA GLY A 180 9.65 -23.45 4.97
C GLY A 180 10.00 -22.34 3.97
N PHE A 181 9.06 -21.43 3.67
CA PHE A 181 9.25 -20.44 2.59
C PHE A 181 9.80 -19.09 3.10
N SER A 182 9.65 -18.81 4.40
CA SER A 182 10.07 -17.55 5.02
C SER A 182 11.58 -17.45 5.26
N HIS A 183 12.26 -18.56 5.57
CA HIS A 183 13.72 -18.59 5.72
C HIS A 183 14.44 -18.51 4.38
N LEU A 184 13.94 -19.20 3.35
CA LEU A 184 14.46 -19.15 1.98
C LEU A 184 14.34 -17.74 1.37
N LEU A 185 13.34 -16.95 1.77
CA LEU A 185 13.15 -15.56 1.34
C LEU A 185 13.69 -14.50 2.31
N GLY A 186 14.01 -14.88 3.55
CA GLY A 186 14.46 -13.96 4.60
C GLY A 186 15.94 -13.60 4.49
N GLY A 187 16.77 -14.55 4.06
CA GLY A 187 18.19 -14.34 3.82
C GLY A 187 18.47 -13.31 2.72
N THR A 188 19.61 -12.62 2.79
CA THR A 188 20.03 -11.63 1.78
C THR A 188 20.08 -12.25 0.38
N VAL A 189 20.55 -13.50 0.29
CA VAL A 189 20.58 -14.30 -0.95
C VAL A 189 19.18 -14.62 -1.46
N GLY A 190 18.27 -15.02 -0.57
CA GLY A 190 16.86 -15.27 -0.90
C GLY A 190 16.15 -14.06 -1.46
N ARG A 191 16.36 -12.89 -0.84
CA ARG A 191 15.84 -11.60 -1.32
C ARG A 191 16.41 -11.24 -2.70
N ILE A 192 17.69 -11.50 -2.94
CA ILE A 192 18.34 -11.27 -4.24
C ILE A 192 17.77 -12.23 -5.29
N ALA A 193 17.66 -13.53 -4.99
CA ALA A 193 17.11 -14.54 -5.89
C ALA A 193 15.67 -14.22 -6.29
N VAL A 194 14.83 -13.82 -5.34
CA VAL A 194 13.48 -13.33 -5.60
C VAL A 194 13.50 -12.09 -6.49
N ARG A 195 14.40 -11.15 -6.24
CA ARG A 195 14.54 -9.94 -7.07
C ARG A 195 14.90 -10.28 -8.52
N ILE A 196 15.79 -11.25 -8.73
CA ILE A 196 16.20 -11.74 -10.06
C ILE A 196 15.07 -12.48 -10.76
N LEU A 197 14.31 -13.31 -10.03
CA LEU A 197 13.14 -14.01 -10.57
C LEU A 197 12.05 -13.02 -11.02
N PHE A 198 11.75 -12.00 -10.20
CA PHE A 198 10.75 -11.00 -10.54
C PHE A 198 11.18 -9.99 -11.61
N LEU A 199 12.48 -9.86 -11.86
CA LEU A 199 13.03 -9.00 -12.93
C LEU A 199 12.47 -9.40 -14.31
N HIS A 200 12.24 -10.69 -14.55
CA HIS A 200 11.65 -11.20 -15.80
C HIS A 200 10.15 -10.93 -15.90
N VAL A 201 9.46 -10.83 -14.76
CA VAL A 201 8.01 -10.60 -14.68
C VAL A 201 7.68 -9.11 -14.86
N GLU A 202 8.61 -8.20 -14.59
CA GLU A 202 8.48 -6.76 -14.85
C GLU A 202 8.53 -6.41 -16.35
N ALA A 203 8.85 -7.36 -17.23
CA ALA A 203 8.88 -7.16 -18.68
C ALA A 203 7.49 -6.85 -19.29
N VAL A 204 6.40 -7.15 -18.59
CA VAL A 204 5.04 -6.75 -18.98
C VAL A 204 4.59 -5.61 -18.08
N PRO A 205 4.50 -4.36 -18.61
CA PRO A 205 3.95 -3.23 -17.89
C PRO A 205 2.56 -3.58 -17.34
N LEU A 206 2.22 -3.09 -16.14
CA LEU A 206 1.01 -3.42 -15.37
C LEU A 206 1.01 -4.79 -14.70
N VAL A 207 1.28 -5.90 -15.42
CA VAL A 207 1.25 -7.26 -14.84
C VAL A 207 2.35 -7.43 -13.80
N GLY A 208 3.56 -6.98 -14.10
CA GLY A 208 4.67 -6.99 -13.13
C GLY A 208 4.38 -6.14 -11.89
N MET A 209 3.70 -4.99 -12.06
CA MET A 209 3.28 -4.15 -10.94
C MET A 209 2.25 -4.85 -10.04
N ALA A 210 1.25 -5.50 -10.64
CA ALA A 210 0.22 -6.25 -9.92
C ALA A 210 0.83 -7.43 -9.14
N ILE A 211 1.64 -8.26 -9.80
CA ILE A 211 2.28 -9.42 -9.16
C ILE A 211 3.15 -8.96 -7.99
N SER A 212 3.98 -7.95 -8.21
CA SER A 212 4.90 -7.48 -7.17
C SER A 212 4.17 -6.70 -6.06
N ALA A 213 3.00 -6.11 -6.33
CA ALA A 213 2.10 -5.60 -5.29
C ALA A 213 1.47 -6.74 -4.47
N TRP A 214 1.06 -7.84 -5.12
CA TRP A 214 0.50 -9.03 -4.46
C TRP A 214 1.46 -9.63 -3.43
N PHE A 215 2.74 -9.78 -3.77
CA PHE A 215 3.75 -10.28 -2.82
C PHE A 215 4.01 -9.32 -1.66
N ARG A 216 3.94 -8.00 -1.90
CA ARG A 216 4.16 -6.97 -0.88
C ARG A 216 2.91 -6.63 -0.06
N ALA A 217 1.75 -7.13 -0.46
CA ALA A 217 0.45 -6.72 0.06
C ALA A 217 0.37 -6.81 1.59
N LEU A 218 0.58 -8.01 2.14
CA LEU A 218 0.47 -8.25 3.59
C LEU A 218 1.47 -7.41 4.40
N GLY A 219 2.71 -7.29 3.92
CA GLY A 219 3.74 -6.46 4.56
C GLY A 219 3.39 -4.98 4.54
N THR A 220 2.81 -4.49 3.44
CA THR A 220 2.37 -3.10 3.28
C THR A 220 1.22 -2.78 4.24
N ALA A 221 0.21 -3.66 4.32
CA ALA A 221 -0.89 -3.49 5.26
C ALA A 221 -0.42 -3.50 6.73
N ARG A 222 0.46 -4.44 7.11
CA ARG A 222 1.06 -4.50 8.45
C ARG A 222 1.85 -3.23 8.78
N TYR A 223 2.60 -2.69 7.82
CA TYR A 223 3.34 -1.44 7.99
C TYR A 223 2.41 -0.22 8.17
N LEU A 224 1.33 -0.16 7.40
CA LEU A 224 0.33 0.91 7.48
C LEU A 224 -0.44 0.87 8.81
N HIS A 225 -0.74 -0.32 9.34
CA HIS A 225 -1.42 -0.54 10.61
C HIS A 225 -0.52 -0.59 11.86
N LYS A 226 0.81 -0.48 11.69
CA LYS A 226 1.73 -0.44 12.82
C LYS A 226 1.33 0.56 13.94
N PRO A 227 0.92 1.81 13.63
CA PRO A 227 0.51 2.76 14.67
C PRO A 227 -0.73 2.31 15.46
N TYR A 228 -1.66 1.62 14.81
CA TYR A 228 -2.86 1.06 15.45
C TYR A 228 -2.49 -0.03 16.47
N PHE A 229 -1.66 -0.98 16.07
CA PHE A 229 -1.19 -2.03 16.97
C PHE A 229 -0.41 -1.48 18.17
N GLN A 230 0.38 -0.43 17.92
CA GLN A 230 1.12 0.28 18.98
C GLN A 230 0.18 1.03 19.92
N ALA A 231 -0.85 1.70 19.42
CA ALA A 231 -1.83 2.41 20.24
C ALA A 231 -2.62 1.48 21.17
N LYS A 232 -2.90 0.24 20.73
CA LYS A 232 -3.56 -0.79 21.56
C LYS A 232 -2.61 -1.54 22.50
N GLY A 233 -1.29 -1.33 22.39
CA GLY A 233 -0.30 -2.09 23.18
C GLY A 233 -0.26 -3.59 22.87
N MET A 234 -0.57 -4.00 21.63
CA MET A 234 -0.61 -5.42 21.26
C MET A 234 0.78 -6.05 21.25
N THR A 235 0.90 -7.27 21.78
CA THR A 235 2.12 -8.08 21.65
C THR A 235 2.33 -8.55 20.21
N PRO A 236 3.56 -8.90 19.79
CA PRO A 236 3.81 -9.41 18.44
C PRO A 236 2.98 -10.66 18.08
N GLU A 237 2.68 -11.50 19.08
CA GLU A 237 1.83 -12.69 18.94
C GLU A 237 0.37 -12.31 18.70
N GLN A 238 -0.17 -11.37 19.49
CA GLN A 238 -1.52 -10.83 19.29
C GLN A 238 -1.66 -10.18 17.91
N VAL A 239 -0.65 -9.42 17.46
CA VAL A 239 -0.66 -8.83 16.11
C VAL A 239 -0.69 -9.92 15.03
N SER A 240 0.04 -11.01 15.19
CA SER A 240 0.01 -12.10 14.22
C SER A 240 -1.34 -12.82 14.18
N ILE A 241 -1.97 -13.05 15.33
CA ILE A 241 -3.31 -13.66 15.39
C ILE A 241 -4.31 -12.72 14.71
N PHE A 242 -4.35 -11.44 15.12
CA PHE A 242 -5.25 -10.43 14.56
C PHE A 242 -5.18 -10.33 13.03
N ILE A 243 -3.96 -10.38 12.48
CA ILE A 243 -3.73 -10.33 11.03
C ILE A 243 -4.13 -11.64 10.36
N GLU A 244 -3.87 -12.80 10.98
CA GLU A 244 -4.22 -14.10 10.39
C GLU A 244 -5.74 -14.27 10.32
N ASP A 245 -6.50 -13.83 11.33
CA ASP A 245 -7.97 -13.88 11.30
C ASP A 245 -8.56 -13.06 10.13
N ARG A 246 -7.87 -11.99 9.76
CA ARG A 246 -8.29 -11.02 8.73
C ARG A 246 -7.33 -11.02 7.55
N LYS A 247 -6.70 -12.16 7.26
CA LYS A 247 -5.58 -12.23 6.31
C LYS A 247 -5.96 -11.72 4.93
N TRP A 248 -7.14 -12.09 4.45
CA TRP A 248 -7.62 -11.66 3.14
C TRP A 248 -7.93 -10.16 3.10
N ASP A 249 -8.49 -9.61 4.18
CA ASP A 249 -8.74 -8.17 4.33
C ASP A 249 -7.44 -7.36 4.29
N TYR A 250 -6.43 -7.80 5.06
CA TYR A 250 -5.11 -7.18 5.06
C TYR A 250 -4.39 -7.34 3.72
N ARG A 251 -4.53 -8.48 3.03
CA ARG A 251 -3.97 -8.67 1.69
C ARG A 251 -4.65 -7.75 0.68
N ALA A 252 -5.97 -7.66 0.67
CA ALA A 252 -6.70 -6.82 -0.27
C ALA A 252 -6.38 -5.33 -0.07
N PHE A 253 -6.42 -4.85 1.18
CA PHE A 253 -6.05 -3.47 1.53
C PHE A 253 -4.60 -3.15 1.12
N GLY A 254 -3.66 -4.02 1.52
CA GLY A 254 -2.24 -3.82 1.26
C GLY A 254 -1.87 -3.94 -0.22
N PHE A 255 -2.60 -4.76 -0.98
CA PHE A 255 -2.43 -4.88 -2.44
C PHE A 255 -2.72 -3.57 -3.14
N VAL A 256 -3.90 -2.97 -2.88
CA VAL A 256 -4.28 -1.70 -3.49
C VAL A 256 -3.35 -0.57 -3.04
N ALA A 257 -3.00 -0.52 -1.76
CA ALA A 257 -2.04 0.45 -1.23
C ALA A 257 -0.67 0.34 -1.95
N ALA A 258 -0.13 -0.87 -2.07
CA ALA A 258 1.15 -1.12 -2.72
C ALA A 258 1.10 -0.84 -4.23
N LEU A 259 -0.03 -1.05 -4.88
CA LEU A 259 -0.22 -0.74 -6.30
C LEU A 259 -0.19 0.77 -6.54
N LEU A 260 -0.90 1.54 -5.72
CA LEU A 260 -0.91 3.01 -5.80
C LEU A 260 0.47 3.62 -5.53
N GLU A 261 1.23 3.07 -4.60
CA GLU A 261 2.59 3.54 -4.27
C GLU A 261 3.61 3.31 -5.40
N ARG A 262 3.31 2.45 -6.39
CA ARG A 262 4.19 2.20 -7.53
C ARG A 262 4.14 3.25 -8.62
N ILE A 263 3.10 4.10 -8.64
CA ILE A 263 2.98 5.11 -9.68
C ILE A 263 4.09 6.15 -9.46
N PRO A 264 4.98 6.39 -10.44
CA PRO A 264 6.07 7.37 -10.27
C PRO A 264 5.54 8.75 -9.89
N LEU A 265 6.19 9.40 -8.92
CA LEU A 265 5.82 10.70 -8.34
C LEU A 265 4.45 10.73 -7.63
N LEU A 266 3.37 10.30 -8.29
CA LEU A 266 2.03 10.23 -7.72
C LEU A 266 1.98 9.28 -6.51
N GLY A 267 2.72 8.18 -6.55
CA GLY A 267 2.87 7.22 -5.46
C GLY A 267 3.42 7.84 -4.18
N LEU A 268 4.20 8.92 -4.27
CA LEU A 268 4.65 9.68 -3.09
C LEU A 268 3.46 10.31 -2.38
N VAL A 269 2.57 10.97 -3.13
CA VAL A 269 1.35 11.58 -2.59
C VAL A 269 0.39 10.50 -2.09
N LEU A 270 0.20 9.44 -2.88
CA LEU A 270 -0.69 8.35 -2.54
C LEU A 270 -0.22 7.59 -1.28
N SER A 271 1.09 7.52 -1.02
CA SER A 271 1.62 6.94 0.23
C SER A 271 1.18 7.70 1.49
N ILE A 272 0.90 9.00 1.38
CA ILE A 272 0.33 9.82 2.47
C ILE A 272 -1.16 9.51 2.60
N SER A 273 -1.87 9.46 1.47
CA SER A 273 -3.30 9.12 1.48
C SER A 273 -3.59 7.71 2.02
N ASN A 274 -2.70 6.74 1.76
CA ASN A 274 -2.77 5.38 2.30
C ASN A 274 -2.70 5.39 3.84
N ARG A 275 -1.96 6.33 4.44
CA ARG A 275 -1.91 6.52 5.90
C ARG A 275 -3.21 7.06 6.46
N VAL A 276 -3.85 7.99 5.76
CA VAL A 276 -5.19 8.49 6.11
C VAL A 276 -6.20 7.35 6.06
N GLY A 277 -6.18 6.54 4.98
CA GLY A 277 -7.03 5.36 4.85
C GLY A 277 -6.80 4.33 5.96
N ALA A 278 -5.54 4.03 6.29
CA ALA A 278 -5.16 3.13 7.38
C ALA A 278 -5.66 3.64 8.75
N ALA A 279 -5.56 4.94 9.02
CA ALA A 279 -6.10 5.53 10.25
C ALA A 279 -7.62 5.38 10.34
N MET A 280 -8.33 5.56 9.21
CA MET A 280 -9.77 5.38 9.16
C MET A 280 -10.18 3.92 9.35
N TRP A 281 -9.43 2.99 8.75
CA TRP A 281 -9.67 1.56 8.93
C TRP A 281 -9.43 1.14 10.39
N ALA A 282 -8.34 1.61 11.00
CA ALA A 282 -8.04 1.38 12.42
C ALA A 282 -9.17 1.84 13.35
N VAL A 283 -9.75 3.02 13.12
CA VAL A 283 -10.87 3.54 13.92
C VAL A 283 -12.12 2.67 13.78
N ASP A 284 -12.44 2.21 12.56
CA ASP A 284 -13.62 1.37 12.35
C ASP A 284 -13.40 -0.07 12.88
N LEU A 285 -12.17 -0.60 12.84
CA LEU A 285 -11.78 -1.84 13.53
C LEU A 285 -11.92 -1.73 15.05
N GLU A 286 -11.50 -0.61 15.63
CA GLU A 286 -11.59 -0.40 17.08
C GLU A 286 -13.05 -0.34 17.56
N LYS A 287 -13.94 0.28 16.78
CA LYS A 287 -15.38 0.27 17.08
C LYS A 287 -15.96 -1.15 17.08
N ARG A 288 -15.51 -2.00 16.15
CA ARG A 288 -15.90 -3.41 16.12
C ARG A 288 -15.40 -4.13 17.37
N GLN A 289 -14.14 -3.91 17.75
CA GLN A 289 -13.56 -4.49 18.97
C GLN A 289 -14.34 -4.09 20.22
N HIS A 290 -14.79 -2.83 20.34
CA HIS A 290 -15.67 -2.40 21.45
C HIS A 290 -16.99 -3.16 21.47
N TYR A 291 -17.64 -3.29 20.31
CA TYR A 291 -18.89 -4.04 20.18
C TYR A 291 -18.74 -5.52 20.54
N VAL A 292 -17.66 -6.16 20.09
CA VAL A 292 -17.36 -7.56 20.42
C VAL A 292 -17.12 -7.71 21.92
N ALA A 293 -16.33 -6.83 22.52
CA ALA A 293 -16.04 -6.84 23.96
C ALA A 293 -17.32 -6.71 24.80
N GLU A 294 -18.20 -5.78 24.43
CA GLU A 294 -19.50 -5.59 25.10
C GLU A 294 -20.40 -6.82 24.93
N THR A 295 -20.46 -7.39 23.72
CA THR A 295 -21.28 -8.57 23.45
C THR A 295 -20.80 -9.78 24.25
N LYS A 296 -19.49 -10.02 24.32
CA LYS A 296 -18.91 -11.11 25.12
C LYS A 296 -19.19 -10.94 26.61
N TYR A 297 -19.03 -9.72 27.12
CA TYR A 297 -19.34 -9.39 28.51
C TYR A 297 -20.81 -9.67 28.86
N HIS A 298 -21.73 -9.42 27.91
CA HIS A 298 -23.15 -9.71 28.10
C HIS A 298 -23.50 -11.19 27.96
N SER A 299 -22.77 -11.98 27.16
CA SER A 299 -23.00 -13.42 27.04
C SER A 299 -22.47 -14.24 28.21
N GLU A 300 -21.47 -13.71 28.93
CA GLU A 300 -20.87 -14.36 30.11
C GLU A 300 -21.64 -14.12 31.41
N LYS A 301 -22.60 -13.19 31.42
CA LYS A 301 -23.49 -12.91 32.56
C LYS A 301 -24.83 -13.61 32.41
#